data_AF-A0A7J5EWM3-F1
#
_entry.id   AF-A0A7J5EWM3-F1
#
_cell.length_a   1.000
_cell.length_b   1.000
_cell.length_c   1.000
_cell.angle_alpha   90.00
_cell.angle_beta   90.00
_cell.angle_gamma   90.00
#
_symmetry.space_group_name_H-M   'P 1'
#
loop_
_entity.id
_entity.type
_entity.pdbx_description
1 polymer ?
#
loop_
_entity_poly.entity_id
_entity_poly.type
_entity_poly.pdbx_seq_one_letter_code
_entity_poly.pdbx_strand_id
1 'polypeptide(L)'
;MHMRNPFGAILPILFAACVGEPPDEPFYEPPLTDEELAQLPDDSLLDHEHTDLVLVPGPAEDDAAIFDDDEAFAPYDIAVVDDGEQPMTSEQLHALLRWGLHPRASDGLRAAGVASWRITQTIGNAPASAGYHAQDGSVNGQPYTAATDLSTSGMTGTQIHNLLERLAKVGFAAWYRKNGVDGWSGANHIHVVYANCKMKSQLRAQVRSFLVGRNGLVSNRVYTWHAFTAAAKAAVQRKFNQSQQGTTNGGAGVSARINTSGAPLTVRANASTTSAAVGSRADGAYVTITCQKRGQSVTGTYGTSTLWDYIGTGYVADAYVATGSDGQVAPTCQ
;
A
#
# COMPACT_ATOMS: atom_id res chain seq x y z
N MET A 1 -77.12 34.33 -24.89
CA MET A 1 -76.40 35.61 -24.82
C MET A 1 -75.29 35.44 -23.79
N HIS A 2 -74.03 35.52 -24.21
CA HIS A 2 -72.80 35.77 -23.42
C HIS A 2 -72.52 34.92 -22.16
N MET A 3 -71.55 34.00 -22.22
CA MET A 3 -70.11 34.18 -21.85
C MET A 3 -69.84 34.05 -20.33
N ARG A 4 -69.15 32.97 -19.92
CA ARG A 4 -67.78 32.95 -19.36
C ARG A 4 -67.49 31.64 -18.60
N ASN A 5 -66.40 30.98 -19.00
CA ASN A 5 -65.60 30.07 -18.17
C ASN A 5 -64.90 30.86 -17.05
N PRO A 6 -64.52 30.22 -15.93
CA PRO A 6 -63.12 29.77 -15.83
C PRO A 6 -62.93 28.37 -15.23
N PHE A 7 -61.75 27.85 -15.54
CA PHE A 7 -61.19 26.53 -15.25
C PHE A 7 -61.07 26.20 -13.76
N GLY A 8 -61.31 24.92 -13.43
CA GLY A 8 -60.95 24.30 -12.16
C GLY A 8 -61.05 22.77 -12.22
N ALA A 9 -59.89 22.11 -12.15
CA ALA A 9 -59.63 20.73 -11.72
C ALA A 9 -60.18 19.54 -12.56
N ILE A 10 -59.29 18.62 -12.94
CA ILE A 10 -59.12 17.27 -12.36
C ILE A 10 -58.12 16.50 -13.25
N LEU A 11 -57.00 16.10 -12.64
CA LEU A 11 -55.92 15.30 -13.23
C LEU A 11 -56.31 13.81 -13.17
N PRO A 12 -56.28 13.01 -14.25
CA PRO A 12 -56.44 11.57 -14.13
C PRO A 12 -55.09 10.86 -13.96
N ILE A 13 -55.12 9.90 -13.05
CA ILE A 13 -54.10 8.92 -12.68
C ILE A 13 -53.82 8.00 -13.87
N LEU A 14 -52.55 7.84 -14.27
CA LEU A 14 -52.11 6.74 -15.13
C LEU A 14 -51.29 5.74 -14.31
N PHE A 15 -51.79 4.49 -14.26
CA PHE A 15 -51.02 3.31 -13.91
C PHE A 15 -50.03 3.00 -15.05
N ALA A 16 -48.73 2.95 -14.75
CA ALA A 16 -47.72 2.36 -15.64
C ALA A 16 -47.42 0.94 -15.16
N ALA A 17 -47.76 -0.04 -15.99
CA ALA A 17 -47.45 -1.44 -15.80
C ALA A 17 -46.00 -1.75 -16.19
N CYS A 18 -45.40 -2.70 -15.47
CA CYS A 18 -44.07 -3.25 -15.68
C CYS A 18 -43.95 -3.94 -17.05
N VAL A 19 -42.86 -3.69 -17.78
CA VAL A 19 -42.41 -4.52 -18.90
C VAL A 19 -41.00 -4.99 -18.54
N GLY A 20 -40.82 -6.31 -18.46
CA GLY A 20 -39.53 -6.95 -18.18
C GLY A 20 -38.52 -6.78 -19.31
N GLU A 21 -37.24 -6.75 -18.96
CA GLU A 21 -36.11 -6.82 -19.89
C GLU A 21 -36.16 -8.12 -20.72
N PRO A 22 -35.79 -8.06 -22.02
CA PRO A 22 -35.66 -9.26 -22.84
C PRO A 22 -34.43 -10.09 -22.42
N PRO A 23 -34.46 -11.43 -22.53
CA PRO A 23 -33.32 -12.27 -22.19
C PRO A 23 -32.17 -12.11 -23.21
N ASP A 24 -30.94 -12.06 -22.71
CA ASP A 24 -29.71 -12.05 -23.50
C ASP A 24 -29.65 -13.26 -24.46
N GLU A 25 -29.50 -12.98 -25.75
CA GLU A 25 -29.21 -13.96 -26.79
C GLU A 25 -27.85 -14.66 -26.48
N PRO A 26 -27.76 -16.00 -26.61
CA PRO A 26 -26.48 -16.69 -26.43
C PRO A 26 -25.52 -16.31 -27.56
N PHE A 27 -24.37 -15.77 -27.20
CA PHE A 27 -23.25 -15.46 -28.11
C PHE A 27 -22.90 -16.71 -28.96
N TYR A 28 -23.22 -16.66 -30.25
CA TYR A 28 -22.77 -17.64 -31.24
C TYR A 28 -21.53 -17.06 -31.92
N GLU A 29 -20.35 -17.53 -31.54
CA GLU A 29 -19.12 -17.21 -32.28
C GLU A 29 -19.16 -17.94 -33.62
N PRO A 30 -19.04 -17.24 -34.76
CA PRO A 30 -18.98 -17.87 -36.05
C PRO A 30 -17.69 -18.70 -36.18
N PRO A 31 -17.70 -19.79 -36.98
CA PRO A 31 -16.48 -20.56 -37.24
C PRO A 31 -15.43 -19.69 -37.94
N LEU A 32 -14.15 -19.92 -37.57
CA LEU A 32 -13.01 -19.20 -38.12
C LEU A 32 -12.97 -19.31 -39.65
N THR A 33 -12.63 -18.20 -40.29
CA THR A 33 -12.43 -18.15 -41.74
C THR A 33 -11.15 -18.90 -42.14
N ASP A 34 -11.05 -19.32 -43.40
CA ASP A 34 -9.86 -20.02 -43.91
C ASP A 34 -8.57 -19.19 -43.76
N GLU A 35 -8.70 -17.86 -43.70
CA GLU A 35 -7.59 -16.91 -43.51
C GLU A 35 -7.14 -16.82 -42.04
N GLU A 36 -8.06 -16.98 -41.09
CA GLU A 36 -7.76 -17.09 -39.65
C GLU A 36 -7.21 -18.47 -39.30
N LEU A 37 -7.72 -19.54 -39.95
CA LEU A 37 -7.18 -20.89 -39.79
C LEU A 37 -5.72 -20.99 -40.24
N ALA A 38 -5.35 -20.22 -41.28
CA ALA A 38 -3.98 -20.15 -41.79
C ALA A 38 -3.01 -19.37 -40.88
N GLN A 39 -3.52 -18.65 -39.87
CA GLN A 39 -2.72 -17.93 -38.86
C GLN A 39 -2.58 -18.70 -37.56
N LEU A 40 -3.26 -19.85 -37.42
CA LEU A 40 -3.07 -20.72 -36.25
C LEU A 40 -1.70 -21.42 -36.36
N PRO A 41 -0.93 -21.46 -35.26
CA PRO A 41 0.37 -22.12 -35.25
C PRO A 41 0.21 -23.61 -35.53
N ASP A 42 0.99 -24.12 -36.49
CA ASP A 42 1.07 -25.54 -36.86
C ASP A 42 1.49 -26.38 -35.65
N ASP A 43 0.58 -27.22 -35.16
CA ASP A 43 0.72 -28.06 -33.97
C ASP A 43 1.37 -29.42 -34.27
N SER A 44 1.99 -29.58 -35.44
CA SER A 44 2.57 -30.85 -35.88
C SER A 44 3.98 -31.20 -35.38
N LEU A 45 4.57 -30.49 -34.41
CA LEU A 45 5.92 -30.80 -33.91
C LEU A 45 5.94 -31.30 -32.46
N LEU A 46 6.07 -32.62 -32.35
CA LEU A 46 6.54 -33.33 -31.17
C LEU A 46 8.08 -33.24 -31.05
N ASP A 47 8.52 -33.22 -29.79
CA ASP A 47 9.85 -33.56 -29.26
C ASP A 47 10.84 -32.42 -28.94
N HIS A 48 10.81 -32.07 -27.65
CA HIS A 48 11.92 -32.06 -26.69
C HIS A 48 13.22 -31.27 -26.98
N GLU A 49 13.53 -30.42 -25.99
CA GLU A 49 14.86 -29.97 -25.54
C GLU A 49 15.39 -28.63 -26.10
N HIS A 50 15.07 -27.55 -25.36
CA HIS A 50 15.97 -26.48 -24.89
C HIS A 50 15.15 -25.21 -24.61
N THR A 51 14.85 -24.94 -23.33
CA THR A 51 14.23 -23.66 -22.93
C THR A 51 15.22 -22.80 -22.16
N ASP A 52 15.83 -21.85 -22.86
CA ASP A 52 16.24 -20.57 -22.31
C ASP A 52 15.85 -19.45 -23.31
N LEU A 53 15.05 -18.51 -22.81
CA LEU A 53 14.90 -17.11 -23.22
C LEU A 53 14.60 -16.75 -24.68
N VAL A 54 13.34 -16.41 -25.00
CA VAL A 54 13.00 -15.21 -25.80
C VAL A 54 11.63 -14.65 -25.35
N LEU A 55 11.63 -13.36 -25.02
CA LEU A 55 10.48 -12.50 -24.78
C LEU A 55 9.63 -12.34 -26.05
N VAL A 56 8.33 -12.63 -25.98
CA VAL A 56 7.37 -12.23 -27.02
C VAL A 56 6.90 -10.80 -26.73
N PRO A 57 6.93 -9.86 -27.71
CA PRO A 57 6.42 -8.51 -27.53
C PRO A 57 4.89 -8.51 -27.61
N GLY A 58 4.24 -7.84 -26.64
CA GLY A 58 2.80 -7.60 -26.68
C GLY A 58 2.43 -6.49 -27.69
N PRO A 59 1.23 -6.54 -28.30
CA PRO A 59 0.82 -5.62 -29.35
C PRO A 59 0.42 -4.23 -28.83
N ALA A 60 0.33 -3.32 -29.79
CA ALA A 60 0.41 -1.87 -29.72
C ALA A 60 -0.52 -1.12 -28.75
N GLU A 61 0.05 -0.02 -28.26
CA GLU A 61 -0.61 1.11 -27.61
C GLU A 61 -1.59 1.82 -28.57
N ASP A 62 -2.82 2.06 -28.12
CA ASP A 62 -3.45 3.38 -28.23
C ASP A 62 -4.65 3.48 -27.25
N ASP A 63 -4.92 4.68 -26.78
CA ASP A 63 -6.15 5.13 -26.08
C ASP A 63 -6.32 4.92 -24.56
N ALA A 64 -5.24 5.07 -23.78
CA ALA A 64 -5.38 5.48 -22.36
C ALA A 64 -4.34 6.54 -21.93
N ALA A 65 -4.00 7.45 -22.84
CA ALA A 65 -3.28 8.68 -22.50
C ALA A 65 -4.28 9.76 -22.05
N ILE A 66 -4.57 9.81 -20.76
CA ILE A 66 -4.96 11.00 -19.97
C ILE A 66 -4.94 10.52 -18.51
N PHE A 67 -4.17 11.20 -17.66
CA PHE A 67 -3.62 10.74 -16.36
C PHE A 67 -2.30 9.95 -16.48
N ASP A 68 -1.39 10.47 -17.29
CA ASP A 68 0.05 10.33 -17.08
C ASP A 68 0.53 11.53 -16.26
N ASP A 69 0.32 11.45 -14.95
CA ASP A 69 1.12 12.14 -13.94
C ASP A 69 1.73 11.07 -13.03
N ASP A 70 2.86 10.53 -13.49
CA ASP A 70 3.74 9.55 -12.86
C ASP A 70 4.34 9.98 -11.50
N GLU A 71 3.71 10.90 -10.76
CA GLU A 71 4.02 11.16 -9.36
C GLU A 71 3.23 10.19 -8.48
N ALA A 72 3.75 8.96 -8.40
CA ALA A 72 3.53 8.16 -7.22
C ALA A 72 3.99 8.98 -6.01
N PHE A 73 3.05 9.51 -5.22
CA PHE A 73 3.32 10.04 -3.89
C PHE A 73 4.21 9.04 -3.15
N ALA A 74 5.50 9.34 -3.03
CA ALA A 74 6.46 8.49 -2.36
C ALA A 74 6.05 8.40 -0.89
N PRO A 75 5.60 7.23 -0.38
CA PRO A 75 5.28 7.13 1.02
C PRO A 75 6.58 7.22 1.82
N TYR A 76 6.74 8.29 2.59
CA TYR A 76 7.77 8.45 3.60
C TYR A 76 7.81 7.22 4.53
N ASP A 77 8.86 6.41 4.42
CA ASP A 77 9.10 5.21 5.23
C ASP A 77 10.00 5.58 6.44
N ILE A 78 9.39 6.08 7.53
CA ILE A 78 10.07 6.35 8.82
C ILE A 78 10.17 5.06 9.66
N ALA A 79 11.33 4.73 10.23
CA ALA A 79 11.55 3.60 11.16
C ALA A 79 10.93 3.81 12.56
N VAL A 80 10.68 2.74 13.34
CA VAL A 80 10.02 2.83 14.69
C VAL A 80 11.10 3.16 15.70
N VAL A 81 10.87 4.16 16.55
CA VAL A 81 11.55 4.28 17.84
C VAL A 81 10.50 3.93 18.90
N ASP A 82 10.77 2.88 19.67
CA ASP A 82 9.92 2.38 20.76
C ASP A 82 10.78 2.26 22.02
N ASP A 83 11.02 3.41 22.65
CA ASP A 83 11.40 3.56 24.06
C ASP A 83 11.73 5.04 24.37
N GLY A 84 10.91 5.63 25.24
CA GLY A 84 11.10 6.99 25.73
C GLY A 84 9.79 7.54 26.25
N GLU A 85 9.58 7.37 27.55
CA GLU A 85 8.42 7.83 28.31
C GLU A 85 8.24 9.35 28.19
N GLN A 86 7.57 9.79 27.13
CA GLN A 86 7.03 11.14 26.99
C GLN A 86 5.66 11.02 26.32
N PRO A 87 4.56 11.41 26.99
CA PRO A 87 3.23 11.37 26.39
C PRO A 87 3.18 12.31 25.17
N MET A 88 2.57 11.85 24.08
CA MET A 88 2.31 12.71 22.92
C MET A 88 1.44 13.90 23.32
N THR A 89 1.72 15.06 22.74
CA THR A 89 0.89 16.27 22.89
C THR A 89 -0.45 16.10 22.18
N SER A 90 -1.49 16.84 22.58
CA SER A 90 -2.81 16.80 21.93
C SER A 90 -2.76 17.11 20.42
N GLU A 91 -1.77 17.86 19.95
CA GLU A 91 -1.54 18.12 18.52
C GLU A 91 -1.10 16.88 17.74
N GLN A 92 -0.28 16.01 18.35
CA GLN A 92 0.16 14.75 17.73
C GLN A 92 -0.95 13.69 17.69
N LEU A 93 -1.88 13.70 18.66
CA LEU A 93 -3.09 12.89 18.60
C LEU A 93 -4.05 13.34 17.47
N HIS A 94 -4.05 14.63 17.13
CA HIS A 94 -4.81 15.19 16.00
C HIS A 94 -4.24 14.80 14.61
N ALA A 95 -2.99 14.32 14.53
CA ALA A 95 -2.37 13.91 13.26
C ALA A 95 -2.80 12.51 12.81
N LEU A 96 -3.37 11.68 13.71
CA LEU A 96 -3.92 10.38 13.33
C LEU A 96 -5.27 10.57 12.65
N LEU A 97 -5.50 9.84 11.56
CA LEU A 97 -6.80 9.80 10.91
C LEU A 97 -7.90 9.31 11.86
N ARG A 98 -7.57 8.41 12.79
CA ARG A 98 -8.47 7.93 13.83
C ARG A 98 -7.69 7.33 14.99
N TRP A 99 -8.21 7.50 16.21
CA TRP A 99 -7.64 6.89 17.42
C TRP A 99 -7.62 5.35 17.30
N GLY A 100 -6.60 4.69 17.85
CA GLY A 100 -6.41 3.23 17.78
C GLY A 100 -5.69 2.71 16.53
N LEU A 101 -5.28 3.60 15.63
CA LEU A 101 -4.39 3.27 14.51
C LEU A 101 -2.93 3.30 14.93
N HIS A 102 -2.12 2.43 14.33
CA HIS A 102 -0.67 2.63 14.29
C HIS A 102 -0.36 3.90 13.48
N PRO A 103 0.58 4.77 13.88
CA PRO A 103 0.90 6.01 13.15
C PRO A 103 1.16 5.79 11.66
N ARG A 104 2.02 4.84 11.31
CA ARG A 104 2.25 4.47 9.89
C ARG A 104 1.02 3.93 9.16
N ALA A 105 0.11 3.25 9.87
CA ALA A 105 -1.13 2.82 9.25
C ALA A 105 -2.01 4.03 8.92
N SER A 106 -2.04 5.03 9.81
CA SER A 106 -2.69 6.32 9.51
C SER A 106 -2.06 7.01 8.30
N ASP A 107 -0.73 7.02 8.17
CA ASP A 107 -0.05 7.64 7.03
C ASP A 107 -0.28 6.88 5.73
N GLY A 108 -0.21 5.55 5.76
CA GLY A 108 -0.52 4.70 4.62
C GLY A 108 -1.98 4.86 4.16
N LEU A 109 -2.93 4.94 5.08
CA LEU A 109 -4.34 5.22 4.75
C LEU A 109 -4.47 6.59 4.07
N ARG A 110 -3.79 7.63 4.57
CA ARG A 110 -3.79 8.96 3.94
C ARG A 110 -3.19 8.92 2.54
N ALA A 111 -2.07 8.23 2.35
CA ALA A 111 -1.42 8.05 1.06
C ALA A 111 -2.30 7.29 0.05
N ALA A 112 -3.11 6.32 0.52
CA ALA A 112 -4.11 5.64 -0.29
C ALA A 112 -5.37 6.49 -0.59
N GLY A 113 -5.41 7.74 -0.12
CA GLY A 113 -6.55 8.65 -0.29
C GLY A 113 -7.75 8.34 0.62
N VAL A 114 -7.52 7.66 1.76
CA VAL A 114 -8.56 7.37 2.75
C VAL A 114 -8.69 8.55 3.71
N ALA A 115 -9.86 9.16 3.74
CA ALA A 115 -10.21 10.18 4.71
C ALA A 115 -10.65 9.56 6.06
N SER A 116 -10.45 10.30 7.16
CA SER A 116 -10.77 9.86 8.53
C SER A 116 -12.21 9.38 8.69
N TRP A 117 -13.18 10.08 8.08
CA TRP A 117 -14.60 9.72 8.13
C TRP A 117 -14.92 8.35 7.52
N ARG A 118 -14.09 7.86 6.60
CA ARG A 118 -14.28 6.56 5.96
C ARG A 118 -13.88 5.42 6.89
N ILE A 119 -13.09 5.69 7.93
CA ILE A 119 -12.67 4.67 8.88
C ILE A 119 -13.83 4.38 9.81
N THR A 120 -14.39 3.17 9.76
CA THR A 120 -15.55 2.76 10.57
C THR A 120 -15.13 2.09 11.86
N GLN A 121 -14.05 1.30 11.85
CA GLN A 121 -13.55 0.61 13.03
C GLN A 121 -12.02 0.55 13.04
N THR A 122 -11.43 0.84 14.20
CA THR A 122 -10.00 0.69 14.50
C THR A 122 -9.87 -0.25 15.70
N ILE A 123 -9.42 0.23 16.86
CA ILE A 123 -9.35 -0.55 18.08
C ILE A 123 -10.73 -0.64 18.74
N GLY A 124 -11.14 -1.84 19.11
CA GLY A 124 -12.41 -2.04 19.78
C GLY A 124 -12.71 -3.51 20.04
N ASN A 125 -13.24 -3.79 21.23
CA ASN A 125 -13.69 -5.13 21.63
C ASN A 125 -15.18 -5.31 21.33
N ALA A 126 -15.60 -5.10 20.06
CA ALA A 126 -16.95 -5.45 19.66
C ALA A 126 -17.10 -6.98 19.66
N PRO A 127 -18.11 -7.58 20.32
CA PRO A 127 -18.33 -9.03 20.33
C PRO A 127 -18.42 -9.64 18.92
N ALA A 128 -18.93 -8.88 17.96
CA ALA A 128 -19.06 -9.27 16.55
C ALA A 128 -17.72 -9.36 15.78
N SER A 129 -16.62 -8.86 16.36
CA SER A 129 -15.31 -8.77 15.70
C SER A 129 -14.37 -9.93 16.07
N ALA A 130 -14.80 -10.89 16.89
CA ALA A 130 -14.00 -12.05 17.34
C ALA A 130 -12.57 -11.69 17.85
N GLY A 131 -12.38 -10.47 18.36
CA GLY A 131 -11.08 -9.96 18.80
C GLY A 131 -10.10 -9.56 17.69
N TYR A 132 -10.48 -9.56 16.41
CA TYR A 132 -9.61 -9.11 15.31
C TYR A 132 -9.20 -7.64 15.45
N HIS A 133 -10.04 -6.82 16.09
CA HIS A 133 -9.77 -5.42 16.38
C HIS A 133 -9.32 -5.15 17.83
N ALA A 134 -9.01 -6.21 18.60
CA ALA A 134 -8.36 -6.08 19.90
C ALA A 134 -6.93 -5.52 19.73
N GLN A 135 -6.36 -5.01 20.81
CA GLN A 135 -5.01 -4.42 20.82
C GLN A 135 -3.96 -5.41 20.29
N ASP A 136 -3.12 -4.93 19.37
CA ASP A 136 -1.96 -5.62 18.82
C ASP A 136 -0.64 -5.18 19.48
N GLY A 137 -0.59 -3.92 19.90
CA GLY A 137 0.57 -3.34 20.55
C GLY A 137 0.30 -1.92 21.03
N SER A 138 1.37 -1.19 21.33
CA SER A 138 1.33 0.24 21.63
C SER A 138 2.45 0.98 20.91
N VAL A 139 2.23 2.25 20.61
CA VAL A 139 3.28 3.19 20.16
C VAL A 139 3.14 4.44 21.01
N ASN A 140 4.22 4.90 21.65
CA ASN A 140 4.22 6.08 22.53
C ASN A 140 3.12 6.02 23.62
N GLY A 141 2.93 4.85 24.22
CA GLY A 141 1.91 4.61 25.25
C GLY A 141 0.47 4.51 24.76
N GLN A 142 0.20 4.68 23.45
CA GLN A 142 -1.16 4.55 22.88
C GLN A 142 -1.37 3.16 22.29
N PRO A 143 -2.46 2.46 22.63
CA PRO A 143 -2.74 1.15 22.08
C PRO A 143 -3.17 1.28 20.61
N TYR A 144 -2.76 0.30 19.79
CA TYR A 144 -3.22 0.20 18.41
C TYR A 144 -3.67 -1.21 18.06
N THR A 145 -4.44 -1.33 16.98
CA THR A 145 -4.61 -2.59 16.24
C THR A 145 -4.08 -2.43 14.82
N ALA A 146 -3.58 -3.51 14.24
CA ALA A 146 -3.14 -3.55 12.84
C ALA A 146 -4.33 -3.62 11.87
N ALA A 147 -5.51 -4.01 12.35
CA ALA A 147 -6.73 -4.13 11.56
C ALA A 147 -7.52 -2.83 11.52
N THR A 148 -8.14 -2.52 10.38
CA THR A 148 -9.00 -1.35 10.23
C THR A 148 -10.12 -1.67 9.26
N ASP A 149 -11.33 -1.22 9.56
CA ASP A 149 -12.47 -1.34 8.65
C ASP A 149 -12.81 0.02 8.06
N LEU A 150 -13.11 0.01 6.75
CA LEU A 150 -13.43 1.19 5.97
C LEU A 150 -14.84 1.07 5.38
N SER A 151 -15.59 2.17 5.46
CA SER A 151 -16.90 2.33 4.84
C SER A 151 -16.79 2.30 3.32
N THR A 152 -17.69 1.52 2.71
CA THR A 152 -17.90 1.49 1.26
C THR A 152 -19.09 2.34 0.81
N SER A 153 -19.70 3.08 1.75
CA SER A 153 -20.80 3.99 1.44
C SER A 153 -20.38 5.02 0.38
N GLY A 154 -21.24 5.19 -0.63
CA GLY A 154 -21.03 6.10 -1.75
C GLY A 154 -19.94 5.69 -2.73
N MET A 155 -19.44 4.44 -2.68
CA MET A 155 -18.44 3.94 -3.63
C MET A 155 -19.04 2.98 -4.65
N THR A 156 -18.61 3.11 -5.90
CA THR A 156 -18.87 2.13 -6.96
C THR A 156 -17.92 0.92 -6.85
N GLY A 157 -18.23 -0.18 -7.53
CA GLY A 157 -17.35 -1.35 -7.61
C GLY A 157 -15.95 -0.99 -8.11
N THR A 158 -15.86 -0.21 -9.18
CA THR A 158 -14.60 0.30 -9.73
C THR A 158 -13.79 1.12 -8.71
N GLN A 159 -14.46 2.01 -7.97
CA GLN A 159 -13.79 2.80 -6.92
C GLN A 159 -13.26 1.90 -5.79
N ILE A 160 -13.96 0.81 -5.46
CA ILE A 160 -13.50 -0.18 -4.48
C ILE A 160 -12.27 -0.93 -5.01
N HIS A 161 -12.27 -1.40 -6.27
CA HIS A 161 -11.09 -2.04 -6.88
C HIS A 161 -9.87 -1.12 -6.84
N ASN A 162 -10.02 0.14 -7.27
CA ASN A 162 -8.93 1.11 -7.28
C ASN A 162 -8.43 1.45 -5.87
N LEU A 163 -9.31 1.45 -4.87
CA LEU A 163 -8.92 1.64 -3.48
C LEU A 163 -8.15 0.43 -2.93
N LEU A 164 -8.61 -0.80 -3.20
CA LEU A 164 -7.92 -2.02 -2.78
C LEU A 164 -6.48 -2.06 -3.32
N GLU A 165 -6.29 -1.77 -4.61
CA GLU A 165 -4.96 -1.76 -5.24
C GLU A 165 -4.04 -0.70 -4.61
N ARG A 166 -4.54 0.53 -4.39
CA ARG A 166 -3.76 1.60 -3.72
C ARG A 166 -3.38 1.23 -2.29
N LEU A 167 -4.30 0.63 -1.53
CA LEU A 167 -4.05 0.15 -0.17
C LEU A 167 -2.96 -0.92 -0.14
N ALA A 168 -2.99 -1.87 -1.07
CA ALA A 168 -1.97 -2.90 -1.15
C ALA A 168 -0.60 -2.35 -1.52
N LYS A 169 -0.53 -1.39 -2.46
CA LYS A 169 0.72 -0.69 -2.83
C LYS A 169 1.38 0.03 -1.64
N VAL A 170 0.61 0.51 -0.66
CA VAL A 170 1.15 1.14 0.56
C VAL A 170 1.29 0.18 1.75
N GLY A 171 1.01 -1.12 1.57
CA GLY A 171 1.30 -2.16 2.56
C GLY A 171 0.14 -2.73 3.34
N PHE A 172 -1.10 -2.54 2.89
CA PHE A 172 -2.25 -3.18 3.50
C PHE A 172 -2.61 -4.49 2.79
N ALA A 173 -2.72 -5.57 3.54
CA ALA A 173 -3.52 -6.70 3.09
C ALA A 173 -4.99 -6.29 3.17
N ALA A 174 -5.68 -6.23 2.03
CA ALA A 174 -7.02 -5.65 1.94
C ALA A 174 -8.02 -6.61 1.29
N TRP A 175 -9.25 -6.64 1.81
CA TRP A 175 -10.37 -7.38 1.22
C TRP A 175 -11.64 -6.55 1.28
N TYR A 176 -12.39 -6.54 0.18
CA TYR A 176 -13.77 -6.10 0.22
C TYR A 176 -14.67 -7.22 0.78
N ARG A 177 -15.27 -6.96 1.94
CA ARG A 177 -16.28 -7.81 2.57
C ARG A 177 -17.64 -7.50 1.97
N LYS A 178 -17.97 -8.10 0.83
CA LYS A 178 -19.27 -7.96 0.17
C LYS A 178 -20.23 -9.05 0.62
N ASN A 179 -21.43 -8.68 1.05
CA ASN A 179 -22.44 -9.60 1.52
C ASN A 179 -22.75 -10.67 0.45
N GLY A 180 -22.66 -11.94 0.83
CA GLY A 180 -22.91 -13.09 -0.05
C GLY A 180 -21.74 -13.47 -0.96
N VAL A 181 -20.59 -12.79 -0.90
CA VAL A 181 -19.43 -13.05 -1.77
C VAL A 181 -18.25 -13.53 -0.94
N ASP A 182 -17.44 -14.44 -1.52
CA ASP A 182 -16.23 -15.00 -0.91
C ASP A 182 -16.42 -15.56 0.51
N GLY A 183 -17.64 -15.99 0.84
CA GLY A 183 -18.00 -16.53 2.16
C GLY A 183 -18.23 -15.48 3.25
N TRP A 184 -18.37 -14.20 2.90
CA TRP A 184 -18.76 -13.14 3.83
C TRP A 184 -20.29 -13.01 3.92
N SER A 185 -20.81 -12.87 5.14
CA SER A 185 -22.20 -12.54 5.43
C SER A 185 -22.24 -11.43 6.46
N GLY A 186 -22.84 -10.28 6.11
CA GLY A 186 -22.87 -9.09 6.97
C GLY A 186 -22.74 -7.79 6.19
N ALA A 187 -22.55 -6.68 6.92
CA ALA A 187 -22.46 -5.35 6.33
C ALA A 187 -21.25 -5.20 5.40
N ASN A 188 -21.46 -4.49 4.29
CA ASN A 188 -20.43 -4.24 3.29
C ASN A 188 -19.37 -3.28 3.82
N HIS A 189 -18.10 -3.71 3.86
CA HIS A 189 -16.98 -2.87 4.26
C HIS A 189 -15.68 -3.37 3.63
N ILE A 190 -14.63 -2.55 3.64
CA ILE A 190 -13.27 -3.03 3.30
C ILE A 190 -12.56 -3.31 4.62
N HIS A 191 -12.06 -4.53 4.78
CA HIS A 191 -11.21 -4.92 5.88
C HIS A 191 -9.76 -4.82 5.45
N VAL A 192 -8.94 -4.09 6.20
CA VAL A 192 -7.51 -3.93 5.92
C VAL A 192 -6.66 -4.32 7.13
N VAL A 193 -5.50 -4.90 6.87
CA VAL A 193 -4.47 -5.20 7.87
C VAL A 193 -3.16 -4.56 7.44
N TYR A 194 -2.63 -3.63 8.23
CA TYR A 194 -1.36 -2.97 7.94
C TYR A 194 -0.20 -3.94 8.17
N ALA A 195 0.56 -4.24 7.12
CA ALA A 195 1.57 -5.29 7.18
C ALA A 195 2.84 -4.88 7.95
N ASN A 196 3.14 -3.58 8.10
CA ASN A 196 4.39 -3.08 8.72
C ASN A 196 4.21 -2.59 10.17
N CYS A 197 3.57 -3.40 11.00
CA CYS A 197 3.55 -3.22 12.45
C CYS A 197 3.50 -4.57 13.17
N LYS A 198 3.78 -4.57 14.47
CA LYS A 198 3.61 -5.76 15.31
C LYS A 198 2.11 -6.10 15.36
N MET A 199 1.78 -7.38 15.19
CA MET A 199 0.38 -7.83 15.17
C MET A 199 0.25 -9.26 15.70
N LYS A 200 -0.94 -9.59 16.21
CA LYS A 200 -1.33 -10.90 16.72
C LYS A 200 -1.28 -11.99 15.64
N SER A 201 -1.12 -13.25 16.07
CA SER A 201 -0.98 -14.40 15.16
C SER A 201 -2.16 -14.54 14.19
N GLN A 202 -3.38 -14.18 14.61
CA GLN A 202 -4.56 -14.19 13.73
C GLN A 202 -4.42 -13.22 12.54
N LEU A 203 -3.98 -11.98 12.77
CA LEU A 203 -3.77 -11.00 11.70
C LEU A 203 -2.57 -11.38 10.83
N ARG A 204 -1.52 -11.97 11.41
CA ARG A 204 -0.40 -12.53 10.63
C ARG A 204 -0.88 -13.64 9.68
N ALA A 205 -1.82 -14.49 10.11
CA ALA A 205 -2.39 -15.52 9.26
C ALA A 205 -3.18 -14.90 8.10
N GLN A 206 -3.95 -13.84 8.34
CA GLN A 206 -4.66 -13.12 7.29
C GLN A 206 -3.71 -12.50 6.26
N VAL A 207 -2.61 -11.86 6.68
CA VAL A 207 -1.61 -11.34 5.73
C VAL A 207 -0.99 -12.45 4.89
N ARG A 208 -0.71 -13.63 5.47
CA ARG A 208 -0.27 -14.80 4.69
C ARG A 208 -1.34 -15.25 3.69
N SER A 209 -2.60 -15.32 4.10
CA SER A 209 -3.73 -15.62 3.22
C SER A 209 -3.81 -14.64 2.03
N PHE A 210 -3.65 -13.34 2.28
CA PHE A 210 -3.62 -12.32 1.22
C PHE A 210 -2.55 -12.61 0.17
N LEU A 211 -1.33 -12.90 0.61
CA LEU A 211 -0.17 -13.12 -0.26
C LEU A 211 -0.37 -14.31 -1.21
N VAL A 212 -1.12 -15.33 -0.76
CA VAL A 212 -1.49 -16.49 -1.58
C VAL A 212 -2.89 -16.40 -2.21
N GLY A 213 -3.50 -15.20 -2.26
CA GLY A 213 -4.77 -14.96 -2.96
C GLY A 213 -6.01 -15.53 -2.26
N ARG A 214 -5.99 -15.63 -0.93
CA ARG A 214 -7.11 -16.12 -0.11
C ARG A 214 -7.83 -14.98 0.61
N ASN A 215 -9.06 -15.24 1.04
CA ASN A 215 -10.00 -14.23 1.57
C ASN A 215 -9.76 -13.78 3.02
N GLY A 216 -8.77 -14.35 3.71
CA GLY A 216 -8.44 -13.99 5.11
C GLY A 216 -9.57 -14.24 6.11
N LEU A 217 -10.61 -15.01 5.76
CA LEU A 217 -11.60 -15.53 6.71
C LEU A 217 -11.13 -16.86 7.27
N VAL A 218 -11.79 -17.35 8.32
CA VAL A 218 -11.59 -18.72 8.82
C VAL A 218 -11.76 -19.76 7.71
N SER A 219 -12.66 -19.50 6.75
CA SER A 219 -12.86 -20.38 5.60
C SER A 219 -11.69 -20.43 4.62
N ASN A 220 -10.81 -19.41 4.63
CA ASN A 220 -9.62 -19.26 3.80
C ASN A 220 -9.81 -19.62 2.32
N ARG A 221 -10.99 -19.30 1.78
CA ARG A 221 -11.36 -19.54 0.37
C ARG A 221 -10.52 -18.67 -0.54
N VAL A 222 -10.49 -19.02 -1.83
CA VAL A 222 -9.91 -18.14 -2.87
C VAL A 222 -10.67 -16.81 -2.82
N TYR A 223 -9.93 -15.71 -2.86
CA TYR A 223 -10.50 -14.38 -2.98
C TYR A 223 -10.77 -14.10 -4.45
N THR A 224 -12.04 -13.90 -4.82
CA THR A 224 -12.44 -13.79 -6.23
C THR A 224 -12.82 -12.37 -6.63
N TRP A 225 -13.17 -11.50 -5.68
CA TRP A 225 -13.64 -10.16 -6.02
C TRP A 225 -12.57 -9.31 -6.71
N HIS A 226 -11.32 -9.33 -6.26
CA HIS A 226 -10.25 -8.50 -6.87
C HIS A 226 -8.93 -9.26 -7.00
N ALA A 227 -8.32 -9.14 -8.17
CA ALA A 227 -7.01 -9.68 -8.47
C ALA A 227 -5.93 -8.59 -8.28
N PHE A 228 -5.18 -8.68 -7.19
CA PHE A 228 -4.07 -7.75 -6.91
C PHE A 228 -2.91 -7.98 -7.87
N THR A 229 -2.29 -6.88 -8.30
CA THR A 229 -1.07 -6.95 -9.12
C THR A 229 0.09 -7.59 -8.34
N ALA A 230 1.08 -8.12 -9.07
CA ALA A 230 2.30 -8.66 -8.47
C ALA A 230 3.05 -7.57 -7.66
N ALA A 231 3.06 -6.34 -8.15
CA ALA A 231 3.68 -5.20 -7.47
C ALA A 231 3.00 -4.89 -6.13
N ALA A 232 1.67 -4.87 -6.09
CA ALA A 232 0.90 -4.67 -4.86
C ALA A 232 1.16 -5.79 -3.84
N LYS A 233 1.14 -7.06 -4.27
CA LYS A 233 1.47 -8.19 -3.38
C LYS A 233 2.91 -8.12 -2.88
N ALA A 234 3.87 -7.72 -3.73
CA ALA A 234 5.27 -7.57 -3.33
C ALA A 234 5.45 -6.45 -2.29
N ALA A 235 4.72 -5.33 -2.41
CA ALA A 235 4.75 -4.25 -1.41
C ALA A 235 4.28 -4.74 -0.03
N VAL A 236 3.16 -5.47 0.02
CA VAL A 236 2.66 -6.11 1.25
C VAL A 236 3.67 -7.11 1.80
N GLN A 237 4.25 -7.97 0.95
CA GLN A 237 5.25 -8.97 1.36
C GLN A 237 6.49 -8.33 2.00
N ARG A 238 7.04 -7.27 1.39
CA ARG A 238 8.21 -6.55 1.92
C ARG A 238 7.92 -5.97 3.30
N LYS A 239 6.79 -5.28 3.44
CA LYS A 239 6.33 -4.70 4.72
C LYS A 239 6.01 -5.78 5.75
N PHE A 240 5.45 -6.92 5.34
CA PHE A 240 5.18 -8.04 6.24
C PHE A 240 6.45 -8.73 6.75
N ASN A 241 7.50 -8.83 5.93
CA ASN A 241 8.79 -9.38 6.37
C ASN A 241 9.44 -8.49 7.44
N GLN A 242 9.26 -7.17 7.34
CA GLN A 242 9.72 -6.20 8.34
C GLN A 242 8.94 -6.33 9.68
N SER A 243 7.68 -6.82 9.65
CA SER A 243 6.87 -7.00 10.86
C SER A 243 7.35 -8.08 11.84
N GLN A 244 8.22 -9.00 11.41
CA GLN A 244 8.80 -10.05 12.27
C GLN A 244 9.78 -9.49 13.31
N GLN A 245 10.26 -8.26 13.14
CA GLN A 245 11.27 -7.60 13.98
C GLN A 245 10.65 -6.56 14.93
N GLY A 246 9.56 -6.94 15.61
CA GLY A 246 8.92 -6.07 16.59
C GLY A 246 9.80 -5.84 17.82
N THR A 247 10.35 -4.62 17.89
CA THR A 247 10.95 -3.86 19.01
C THR A 247 12.39 -4.22 19.41
N THR A 248 13.34 -3.37 19.03
CA THR A 248 14.35 -2.70 19.89
C THR A 248 15.22 -1.82 18.99
N ASN A 249 15.81 -0.78 19.57
CA ASN A 249 16.93 -0.06 18.97
C ASN A 249 17.93 -1.04 18.31
N GLY A 250 18.14 -0.89 17.00
CA GLY A 250 19.23 -1.50 16.26
C GLY A 250 18.88 -2.76 15.43
N GLY A 251 19.16 -2.69 14.11
CA GLY A 251 19.81 -3.84 13.48
C GLY A 251 19.17 -4.51 12.26
N ALA A 252 18.50 -3.78 11.37
CA ALA A 252 18.58 -4.09 9.94
C ALA A 252 18.64 -2.75 9.21
N GLY A 253 19.86 -2.27 8.95
CA GLY A 253 20.05 -0.91 8.46
C GLY A 253 19.37 -0.66 7.11
N VAL A 254 19.08 0.61 6.84
CA VAL A 254 18.47 1.06 5.59
C VAL A 254 19.48 0.90 4.46
N SER A 255 19.18 0.11 3.44
CA SER A 255 20.03 0.01 2.26
C SER A 255 19.85 1.23 1.38
N ALA A 256 20.93 1.96 1.10
CA ALA A 256 20.91 3.18 0.31
C ALA A 256 22.12 3.25 -0.62
N ARG A 257 21.96 3.93 -1.75
CA ARG A 257 23.01 4.07 -2.77
C ARG A 257 23.75 5.39 -2.60
N ILE A 258 25.08 5.35 -2.62
CA ILE A 258 25.90 6.56 -2.64
C ILE A 258 25.88 7.18 -4.04
N ASN A 259 25.75 8.50 -4.10
CA ASN A 259 25.83 9.28 -5.32
C ASN A 259 26.67 10.54 -5.09
N THR A 260 27.85 10.55 -5.70
CA THR A 260 28.87 11.60 -5.55
C THR A 260 29.34 12.12 -6.90
N SER A 261 28.65 11.78 -7.99
CA SER A 261 29.03 12.16 -9.37
C SER A 261 30.47 11.72 -9.73
N GLY A 262 30.84 10.48 -9.38
CA GLY A 262 32.08 9.83 -9.78
C GLY A 262 33.22 9.76 -8.76
N ALA A 263 33.24 10.61 -7.72
CA ALA A 263 34.30 10.59 -6.70
C ALA A 263 33.95 9.67 -5.52
N PRO A 264 34.86 8.87 -4.93
CA PRO A 264 34.53 8.06 -3.76
C PRO A 264 34.17 8.92 -2.53
N LEU A 265 33.12 8.54 -1.81
CA LEU A 265 32.69 9.20 -0.58
C LEU A 265 33.57 8.78 0.60
N THR A 266 34.08 9.74 1.37
CA THR A 266 34.88 9.46 2.56
C THR A 266 33.99 9.05 3.73
N VAL A 267 34.34 7.95 4.39
CA VAL A 267 33.74 7.52 5.67
C VAL A 267 34.52 8.16 6.81
N ARG A 268 33.81 8.83 7.72
CA ARG A 268 34.33 9.67 8.79
C ARG A 268 34.11 9.05 10.16
N ALA A 269 35.02 9.27 11.10
CA ALA A 269 34.89 8.75 12.46
C ALA A 269 33.72 9.39 13.22
N ASN A 270 33.35 10.63 12.89
CA ASN A 270 32.24 11.38 13.49
C ASN A 270 31.48 12.16 12.41
N ALA A 271 30.33 12.73 12.79
CA ALA A 271 29.44 13.55 11.96
C ALA A 271 30.05 14.93 11.60
N SER A 272 31.26 14.94 11.04
CA SER A 272 32.01 16.13 10.61
C SER A 272 33.03 15.74 9.54
N THR A 273 33.15 16.58 8.51
CA THR A 273 34.16 16.46 7.44
C THR A 273 35.59 16.67 7.95
N THR A 274 35.77 17.30 9.11
CA THR A 274 37.08 17.49 9.75
C THR A 274 37.48 16.34 10.68
N SER A 275 36.57 15.39 10.93
CA SER A 275 36.92 14.21 11.71
C SER A 275 37.77 13.22 10.90
N ALA A 276 38.46 12.34 11.63
CA ALA A 276 39.37 11.37 11.03
C ALA A 276 38.67 10.53 9.94
N ALA A 277 39.35 10.33 8.81
CA ALA A 277 38.88 9.41 7.78
C ALA A 277 39.13 7.97 8.24
N VAL A 278 38.09 7.15 8.23
CA VAL A 278 38.13 5.74 8.65
C VAL A 278 37.86 4.77 7.49
N GLY A 279 37.63 5.30 6.29
CA GLY A 279 37.50 4.52 5.06
C GLY A 279 36.91 5.32 3.91
N SER A 280 36.50 4.62 2.85
CA SER A 280 35.78 5.20 1.72
C SER A 280 34.74 4.21 1.16
N ARG A 281 33.81 4.73 0.36
CA ARG A 281 32.87 3.96 -0.47
C ARG A 281 32.85 4.54 -1.87
N ALA A 282 32.81 3.67 -2.87
CA ALA A 282 32.75 4.09 -4.27
C ALA A 282 31.43 4.81 -4.58
N ASP A 283 31.45 5.67 -5.58
CA ASP A 283 30.21 6.18 -6.18
C ASP A 283 29.35 5.00 -6.68
N GLY A 284 28.04 5.08 -6.49
CA GLY A 284 27.10 4.03 -6.81
C GLY A 284 27.12 2.80 -5.90
N ALA A 285 28.00 2.75 -4.90
CA ALA A 285 28.02 1.66 -3.92
C ALA A 285 26.75 1.67 -3.05
N TYR A 286 26.27 0.48 -2.71
CA TYR A 286 25.22 0.31 -1.70
C TYR A 286 25.84 0.23 -0.30
N VAL A 287 25.23 0.94 0.63
CA VAL A 287 25.57 0.95 2.05
C VAL A 287 24.34 0.63 2.89
N THR A 288 24.59 0.15 4.11
CA THR A 288 23.54 -0.16 5.08
C THR A 288 23.63 0.86 6.21
N ILE A 289 22.68 1.79 6.28
CA ILE A 289 22.59 2.84 7.30
C ILE A 289 21.98 2.24 8.56
N THR A 290 22.78 2.05 9.60
CA THR A 290 22.32 1.45 10.86
C THR A 290 21.76 2.47 11.83
N CYS A 291 22.26 3.71 11.79
CA CYS A 291 21.71 4.86 12.54
C CYS A 291 22.13 6.19 11.88
N GLN A 292 21.50 7.30 12.28
CA GLN A 292 21.80 8.65 11.80
C GLN A 292 22.09 9.61 12.96
N LYS A 293 22.90 10.66 12.70
CA LYS A 293 23.20 11.70 13.69
C LYS A 293 23.29 13.07 13.02
N ARG A 294 22.87 14.12 13.74
CA ARG A 294 23.07 15.51 13.29
C ARG A 294 24.51 15.97 13.57
N GLY A 295 25.10 16.64 12.60
CA GLY A 295 26.48 17.13 12.66
C GLY A 295 26.71 18.35 11.79
N GLN A 296 27.91 18.46 11.23
CA GLN A 296 28.26 19.55 10.31
C GLN A 296 27.30 19.57 9.12
N SER A 297 26.87 20.76 8.72
CA SER A 297 26.10 20.95 7.49
C SER A 297 26.98 20.70 6.25
N VAL A 298 26.48 19.88 5.33
CA VAL A 298 27.18 19.49 4.10
C VAL A 298 26.22 19.67 2.93
N THR A 299 26.72 20.28 1.86
CA THR A 299 26.03 20.34 0.56
C THR A 299 26.60 19.26 -0.36
N GLY A 300 25.72 18.49 -1.00
CA GLY A 300 26.06 17.39 -1.89
C GLY A 300 25.01 17.19 -2.98
N THR A 301 25.02 16.00 -3.58
CA THR A 301 24.17 15.65 -4.74
C THR A 301 22.67 15.83 -4.47
N TYR A 302 22.21 15.56 -3.25
CA TYR A 302 20.81 15.67 -2.84
C TYR A 302 20.50 16.96 -2.06
N GLY A 303 21.34 17.99 -2.22
CA GLY A 303 21.14 19.29 -1.57
C GLY A 303 21.96 19.45 -0.28
N THR A 304 21.45 20.27 0.65
CA THR A 304 22.16 20.58 1.92
C THR A 304 21.50 19.89 3.09
N SER A 305 22.27 19.06 3.81
CA SER A 305 21.79 18.29 4.97
C SER A 305 22.70 18.50 6.17
N THR A 306 22.15 18.30 7.37
CA THR A 306 22.92 18.18 8.63
C THR A 306 22.96 16.74 9.12
N LEU A 307 22.34 15.80 8.41
CA LEU A 307 22.28 14.40 8.75
C LEU A 307 23.53 13.66 8.27
N TRP A 308 23.94 12.69 9.08
CA TRP A 308 25.08 11.82 8.83
C TRP A 308 24.69 10.37 9.09
N ASP A 309 24.97 9.50 8.14
CA ASP A 309 24.59 8.09 8.12
C ASP A 309 25.73 7.21 8.65
N TYR A 310 25.48 6.45 9.72
CA TYR A 310 26.42 5.46 10.20
C TYR A 310 26.25 4.16 9.41
N ILE A 311 27.32 3.71 8.76
CA ILE A 311 27.33 2.56 7.84
C ILE A 311 28.08 1.34 8.40
N GLY A 312 28.14 1.23 9.73
CA GLY A 312 28.82 0.15 10.46
C GLY A 312 30.33 0.35 10.67
N THR A 313 31.01 1.08 9.77
CA THR A 313 32.45 1.41 9.91
C THR A 313 32.71 2.87 10.25
N GLY A 314 31.71 3.75 10.16
CA GLY A 314 31.81 5.19 10.37
C GLY A 314 30.65 5.92 9.70
N TYR A 315 30.72 7.25 9.66
CA TYR A 315 29.68 8.16 9.19
C TYR A 315 29.93 8.65 7.76
N VAL A 316 28.90 8.76 6.94
CA VAL A 316 28.92 9.47 5.65
C VAL A 316 27.87 10.58 5.68
N ALA A 317 28.06 11.64 4.89
CA ALA A 317 27.09 12.73 4.84
C ALA A 317 25.86 12.32 4.01
N ASP A 318 24.68 12.46 4.58
CA ASP A 318 23.38 12.09 4.00
C ASP A 318 23.10 12.85 2.69
N ALA A 319 23.66 14.05 2.53
CA ALA A 319 23.61 14.84 1.30
C ALA A 319 24.15 14.14 0.03
N TYR A 320 24.86 13.01 0.19
CA TYR A 320 25.39 12.18 -0.90
C TYR A 320 24.77 10.76 -0.95
N VAL A 321 23.73 10.49 -0.18
CA VAL A 321 23.14 9.15 -0.05
C VAL A 321 21.68 9.17 -0.49
N ALA A 322 21.31 8.31 -1.44
CA ALA A 322 19.92 8.16 -1.88
C ALA A 322 19.14 7.36 -0.85
N THR A 323 18.68 8.05 0.19
CA THR A 323 17.79 7.52 1.24
C THR A 323 16.32 7.56 0.84
N GLY A 324 15.97 8.38 -0.17
CA GLY A 324 14.60 8.64 -0.58
C GLY A 324 13.87 9.66 0.30
N SER A 325 14.57 10.41 1.15
CA SER A 325 13.99 11.40 2.07
C SER A 325 15.02 12.49 2.46
N ASP A 326 14.58 13.75 2.52
CA ASP A 326 15.37 14.87 3.09
C ASP A 326 15.45 14.85 4.63
N GLY A 327 14.64 13.97 5.25
CA GLY A 327 14.60 13.72 6.69
C GLY A 327 15.24 12.40 7.10
N GLN A 328 15.35 12.20 8.40
CA GLN A 328 15.96 11.02 9.01
C GLN A 328 15.18 9.73 8.68
N VAL A 329 15.87 8.72 8.14
CA VAL A 329 15.34 7.42 7.70
C VAL A 329 15.76 6.25 8.60
N ALA A 330 16.83 6.40 9.39
CA ALA A 330 17.33 5.43 10.35
C ALA A 330 17.25 5.97 11.80
N PRO A 331 17.23 5.11 12.84
CA PRO A 331 17.22 5.57 14.23
C PRO A 331 18.39 6.50 14.56
N THR A 332 18.26 7.33 15.60
CA THR A 332 19.37 8.20 16.03
C THR A 332 20.51 7.36 16.62
N CYS A 333 21.77 7.64 16.28
CA CYS A 333 22.91 6.94 16.86
C CYS A 333 23.00 7.18 18.37
N GLN A 334 23.20 6.09 19.14
CA GLN A 334 23.39 6.12 20.60
C GLN A 334 24.82 6.56 20.98
#